data_AF-A0A7X8WTZ3-F1
#
_entry.id   AF-A0A7X8WTZ3-F1
#
_cell.length_a   1.000
_cell.length_b   1.000
_cell.length_c   1.000
_cell.angle_alpha   90.00
_cell.angle_beta   90.00
_cell.angle_gamma   90.00
#
_symmetry.space_group_name_H-M   'P 1'
#
loop_
_entity.id
_entity.type
_entity.pdbx_description
1 polymer ?
#
loop_
_entity_poly.entity_id
_entity_poly.type
_entity_poly.pdbx_seq_one_letter_code
_entity_poly.pdbx_strand_id
1 'polypeptide(L)'
;MAEYYDAWSNTITKNGLKADLVISALQKCIRRADEDLAMRFAYELYVTSPFHEAKMWQRLLVISVEDIGFGNPEAPILVRNLFELHKEYDYHDGDRTIFFLQAIRYLCRCKKERSTDNIKCIIMRESAKGEVPEIPEYAYDMHTIKGREQGKDFAHFLNEASKVEPLADDYDDQYRQALLAMYEEEIAEEKANN
;
A
#
# COMPACT_ATOMS: atom_id res chain seq x y z
N MET A 1 22.68 17.87 10.12
CA MET A 1 21.98 17.32 8.94
C MET A 1 22.52 15.92 8.75
N ALA A 2 21.72 14.87 8.96
CA ALA A 2 22.17 13.53 8.61
C ALA A 2 22.52 13.50 7.12
N GLU A 3 23.69 13.00 6.76
CA GLU A 3 24.12 12.90 5.38
C GLU A 3 23.12 11.99 4.63
N TYR A 4 22.41 12.56 3.65
CA TYR A 4 21.46 11.80 2.85
C TYR A 4 22.26 10.92 1.89
N TYR A 5 22.54 9.68 2.31
CA TYR A 5 23.14 8.68 1.44
C TYR A 5 22.07 8.07 0.55
N ASP A 6 22.13 8.36 -0.75
CA ASP A 6 21.34 7.70 -1.76
C ASP A 6 22.27 7.03 -2.77
N ALA A 7 22.17 5.69 -2.89
CA ALA A 7 23.00 4.90 -3.79
C ALA A 7 22.86 5.33 -5.25
N TRP A 8 21.75 5.96 -5.63
CA TRP A 8 21.48 6.46 -6.99
C TRP A 8 22.13 7.80 -7.30
N SER A 9 22.51 8.58 -6.28
CA SER A 9 23.18 9.88 -6.47
C SER A 9 24.60 9.74 -7.03
N ASN A 10 25.16 8.52 -7.00
CA ASN A 10 26.52 8.21 -7.46
C ASN A 10 26.57 7.37 -8.76
N THR A 11 25.43 7.12 -9.41
CA THR A 11 25.39 6.35 -10.67
C THR A 11 25.01 7.25 -11.85
N ILE A 12 25.45 6.84 -13.05
CA ILE A 12 25.14 7.51 -14.31
C ILE A 12 24.42 6.55 -15.26
N THR A 13 23.59 7.11 -16.13
CA THR A 13 22.92 6.37 -17.19
C THR A 13 23.87 6.12 -18.37
N LYS A 14 23.45 5.28 -19.31
CA LYS A 14 24.20 4.99 -20.54
C LYS A 14 24.61 6.24 -21.30
N ASN A 15 23.75 7.27 -21.32
CA ASN A 15 24.01 8.53 -22.02
C ASN A 15 24.60 9.61 -21.10
N GLY A 16 25.13 9.25 -19.92
CA GLY A 16 25.87 10.16 -19.04
C GLY A 16 24.99 11.08 -18.20
N LEU A 17 23.70 10.81 -18.07
CA LEU A 17 22.82 11.54 -17.16
C LEU A 17 23.00 11.02 -15.72
N LYS A 18 22.80 11.87 -14.72
CA LYS A 18 22.79 11.43 -13.32
C LYS A 18 21.53 10.59 -13.07
N ALA A 19 21.69 9.38 -12.54
CA ALA A 19 20.58 8.44 -12.44
C ALA A 19 19.48 8.92 -11.48
N ASP A 20 19.86 9.55 -10.35
CA ASP A 20 18.93 10.17 -9.40
C ASP A 20 18.01 11.20 -10.07
N LEU A 21 18.53 12.03 -10.97
CA LEU A 21 17.78 13.01 -11.73
C LEU A 21 16.82 12.35 -12.73
N VAL A 22 17.25 11.30 -13.43
CA VAL A 22 16.40 10.55 -14.36
C VAL A 22 15.24 9.86 -13.64
N ILE A 23 15.53 9.21 -12.50
CA ILE A 23 14.53 8.58 -11.63
C ILE A 23 13.54 9.63 -11.10
N SER A 24 14.05 10.76 -10.63
CA SER A 24 13.27 11.89 -10.13
C SER A 24 12.39 12.50 -11.22
N ALA A 25 12.89 12.60 -12.45
CA ALA A 25 12.19 13.15 -13.59
C ALA A 25 11.09 12.20 -14.09
N LEU A 26 11.35 10.88 -14.18
CA LEU A 26 10.34 9.86 -14.50
C LEU A 26 9.09 10.03 -13.61
N GLN A 27 9.28 10.05 -12.30
CA GLN A 27 8.16 10.20 -11.35
C GLN A 27 7.42 11.53 -11.53
N LYS A 28 8.17 12.63 -11.70
CA LYS A 28 7.61 13.98 -11.86
C LYS A 28 6.84 14.17 -13.16
N CYS A 29 7.25 13.50 -14.24
CA CYS A 29 6.53 13.49 -15.51
C CYS A 29 5.20 12.75 -15.37
N ILE A 30 5.22 11.54 -14.78
CA ILE A 30 3.99 10.75 -14.56
C ILE A 30 3.00 11.52 -13.68
N ARG A 31 3.47 12.12 -12.58
CA ARG A 31 2.65 12.97 -11.70
C ARG A 31 1.94 14.11 -12.45
N ARG A 32 2.58 14.65 -13.50
CA ARG A 32 2.06 15.76 -14.32
C ARG A 32 1.41 15.29 -15.63
N ALA A 33 1.20 13.98 -15.80
CA ALA A 33 0.66 13.38 -17.01
C ALA A 33 1.48 13.68 -18.29
N ASP A 34 2.78 13.93 -18.16
CA ASP A 34 3.69 14.08 -19.30
C ASP A 34 4.15 12.69 -19.78
N GLU A 35 3.31 12.07 -20.61
CA GLU A 35 3.47 10.70 -21.12
C GLU A 35 4.74 10.52 -21.95
N ASP A 36 5.02 11.42 -22.91
CA ASP A 36 6.18 11.29 -23.81
C ASP A 36 7.49 11.36 -23.03
N LEU A 37 7.65 12.37 -22.16
CA LEU A 37 8.90 12.55 -21.44
C LEU A 37 9.11 11.47 -20.37
N ALA A 38 8.04 11.02 -19.71
CA ALA A 38 8.12 9.89 -18.78
C ALA A 38 8.63 8.61 -19.45
N MET A 39 8.10 8.28 -20.63
CA MET A 39 8.53 7.08 -21.37
C MET A 39 10.00 7.16 -21.77
N ARG A 40 10.50 8.33 -22.18
CA ARG A 40 11.92 8.53 -22.53
C ARG A 40 12.84 8.34 -21.32
N PHE A 41 12.48 8.87 -20.15
CA PHE A 41 13.28 8.65 -18.94
C PHE A 41 13.25 7.19 -18.47
N ALA A 42 12.12 6.50 -18.57
CA ALA A 42 12.06 5.07 -18.27
C ALA A 42 12.91 4.24 -19.23
N TYR A 43 12.86 4.56 -20.53
CA TYR A 43 13.68 3.89 -21.52
C TYR A 43 15.17 4.13 -21.29
N GLU A 44 15.57 5.33 -20.88
CA GLU A 44 16.97 5.62 -20.50
C GLU A 44 17.45 4.72 -19.35
N LEU A 45 16.62 4.51 -18.32
CA LEU A 45 16.93 3.59 -17.23
C LEU A 45 17.01 2.14 -17.74
N TYR A 46 16.07 1.73 -18.58
CA TYR A 46 16.06 0.39 -19.18
C TYR A 46 17.34 0.12 -19.97
N VAL A 47 17.74 0.99 -20.90
CA VAL A 47 18.93 0.75 -21.74
C VAL A 47 20.26 0.87 -20.99
N THR A 48 20.23 1.39 -19.76
CA THR A 48 21.43 1.54 -18.94
C THR A 48 21.90 0.21 -18.36
N SER A 49 21.06 -0.47 -17.58
CA SER A 49 21.35 -1.80 -17.04
C SER A 49 20.12 -2.44 -16.37
N PRO A 50 20.12 -3.77 -16.13
CA PRO A 50 19.06 -4.44 -15.37
C PRO A 50 18.86 -3.84 -13.96
N PHE A 51 19.93 -3.33 -13.36
CA PHE A 51 19.88 -2.63 -12.06
C PHE A 51 19.04 -1.35 -12.13
N HIS A 52 19.20 -0.55 -13.18
CA HIS A 52 18.41 0.67 -13.38
C HIS A 52 16.96 0.36 -13.80
N GLU A 53 16.75 -0.69 -14.59
CA GLU A 53 15.40 -1.18 -14.93
C GLU A 53 14.63 -1.61 -13.66
N ALA A 54 15.27 -2.36 -12.75
CA ALA A 54 14.65 -2.76 -11.48
C ALA A 54 14.20 -1.54 -10.66
N LYS A 55 15.00 -0.47 -10.63
CA LYS A 55 14.63 0.78 -9.94
C LYS A 55 13.50 1.52 -10.63
N MET A 56 13.48 1.54 -11.96
CA MET A 56 12.37 2.09 -12.74
C MET A 56 11.06 1.41 -12.37
N TRP A 57 11.02 0.07 -12.34
CA TRP A 57 9.83 -0.67 -11.91
C TRP A 57 9.43 -0.41 -10.46
N GLN A 58 10.40 -0.35 -9.54
CA GLN A 58 10.13 0.05 -8.15
C GLN A 58 9.46 1.43 -8.06
N ARG A 59 9.83 2.37 -8.95
CA ARG A 59 9.17 3.68 -9.03
C ARG A 59 7.75 3.57 -9.59
N LEU A 60 7.54 2.83 -10.67
CA LEU A 60 6.20 2.66 -11.23
C LEU A 60 5.22 2.06 -10.21
N LEU A 61 5.67 1.06 -9.44
CA LEU A 61 4.89 0.48 -8.35
C LEU A 61 4.56 1.51 -7.26
N VAL A 62 5.54 2.31 -6.82
CA VAL A 62 5.29 3.36 -5.80
C VAL A 62 4.38 4.46 -6.34
N ILE A 63 4.57 4.92 -7.57
CA ILE A 63 3.76 5.95 -8.21
C ILE A 63 2.28 5.52 -8.29
N SER A 64 2.01 4.23 -8.51
CA SER A 64 0.65 3.69 -8.56
C SER A 64 -0.16 3.87 -7.27
N VAL A 65 0.50 4.03 -6.12
CA VAL A 65 -0.15 4.31 -4.82
C VAL A 65 0.12 5.73 -4.31
N GLU A 66 1.24 6.35 -4.71
CA GLU A 66 1.67 7.68 -4.25
C GLU A 66 1.00 8.81 -5.02
N ASP A 67 0.92 8.71 -6.35
CA ASP A 67 0.47 9.79 -7.24
C ASP A 67 -0.87 9.48 -7.93
N ILE A 68 -1.29 8.21 -7.92
CA ILE A 68 -2.61 7.79 -8.42
C ILE A 68 -3.59 7.59 -7.27
N GLY A 69 -3.19 6.88 -6.20
CA GLY A 69 -3.98 6.74 -4.97
C GLY A 69 -5.44 6.35 -5.23
N PHE A 70 -6.37 7.05 -4.58
CA PHE A 70 -7.81 6.86 -4.81
C PHE A 70 -8.31 7.38 -6.17
N GLY A 71 -7.45 8.00 -6.97
CA GLY A 71 -7.74 8.34 -8.36
C GLY A 71 -7.93 7.11 -9.24
N ASN A 72 -7.30 5.98 -8.90
CA ASN A 72 -7.62 4.65 -9.41
C ASN A 72 -7.05 3.55 -8.49
N PRO A 73 -7.86 2.96 -7.58
CA PRO A 73 -7.42 1.92 -6.65
C PRO A 73 -6.88 0.64 -7.32
N GLU A 74 -7.24 0.38 -8.58
CA GLU A 74 -6.79 -0.79 -9.34
C GLU A 74 -5.41 -0.60 -9.99
N ALA A 75 -4.84 0.61 -9.93
CA ALA A 75 -3.56 0.92 -10.56
C ALA A 75 -2.40 0.02 -10.09
N PRO A 76 -2.23 -0.28 -8.79
CA PRO A 76 -1.18 -1.18 -8.33
C PRO A 76 -1.32 -2.59 -8.89
N ILE A 77 -2.55 -3.07 -9.11
CA ILE A 77 -2.82 -4.41 -9.65
C ILE A 77 -2.36 -4.48 -11.11
N LEU A 78 -2.75 -3.53 -11.95
CA LEU A 78 -2.32 -3.52 -13.35
C LEU A 78 -0.81 -3.36 -13.47
N VAL A 79 -0.21 -2.41 -12.74
CA VAL A 79 1.24 -2.16 -12.79
C VAL A 79 2.02 -3.39 -12.29
N ARG A 80 1.53 -4.07 -11.23
CA ARG A 80 2.14 -5.31 -10.76
C ARG A 80 2.05 -6.42 -11.81
N ASN A 81 0.91 -6.59 -12.47
CA ASN A 81 0.76 -7.59 -13.53
C ASN A 81 1.72 -7.32 -14.70
N LEU A 82 1.85 -6.08 -15.16
CA LEU A 82 2.82 -5.71 -16.20
C LEU A 82 4.27 -5.96 -15.75
N PHE A 83 4.57 -5.72 -14.47
CA PHE A 83 5.86 -6.08 -13.87
C PHE A 83 6.07 -7.60 -13.73
N GLU A 84 5.06 -8.43 -13.59
CA GLU A 84 5.29 -9.89 -13.63
C GLU A 84 5.47 -10.36 -15.08
N LEU A 85 4.61 -9.91 -15.99
CA LEU A 85 4.67 -10.28 -17.41
C LEU A 85 6.01 -9.94 -18.07
N HIS A 86 6.62 -8.78 -17.77
CA HIS A 86 7.90 -8.43 -18.38
C HIS A 86 9.03 -9.41 -18.01
N LYS A 87 8.92 -10.14 -16.89
CA LYS A 87 9.95 -11.10 -16.44
C LYS A 87 9.97 -12.38 -17.27
N GLU A 88 8.90 -12.66 -18.00
CA GLU A 88 8.82 -13.79 -18.95
C GLU A 88 9.65 -13.55 -20.22
N TYR A 89 10.24 -12.36 -20.36
CA TYR A 89 11.04 -11.95 -21.50
C TYR A 89 12.47 -11.68 -21.06
N ASP A 90 13.45 -12.16 -21.83
CA ASP A 90 14.86 -11.88 -21.57
C ASP A 90 15.15 -10.37 -21.61
N TYR A 91 16.18 -9.92 -20.87
CA TYR A 91 16.49 -8.50 -20.74
C TYR A 91 16.79 -7.78 -22.07
N HIS A 92 17.22 -8.50 -23.10
CA HIS A 92 17.50 -7.93 -24.43
C HIS A 92 16.35 -8.13 -25.43
N ASP A 93 15.24 -8.71 -25.00
CA ASP A 93 14.05 -8.85 -25.83
C ASP A 93 13.41 -7.47 -26.07
N GLY A 94 13.10 -7.17 -27.34
CA GLY A 94 12.46 -5.92 -27.72
C GLY A 94 11.07 -5.76 -27.10
N ASP A 95 10.31 -6.86 -27.00
CA ASP A 95 8.94 -6.86 -26.50
C ASP A 95 8.89 -6.60 -24.99
N ARG A 96 9.98 -6.87 -24.25
CA ARG A 96 10.09 -6.56 -22.82
C ARG A 96 9.79 -5.09 -22.51
N THR A 97 10.09 -4.19 -23.44
CA THR A 97 9.93 -2.74 -23.23
C THR A 97 8.47 -2.28 -23.23
N ILE A 98 7.58 -3.01 -23.90
CA ILE A 98 6.19 -2.60 -24.07
C ILE A 98 5.44 -2.57 -22.73
N PHE A 99 5.86 -3.41 -21.76
CA PHE A 99 5.20 -3.54 -20.47
C PHE A 99 5.36 -2.28 -19.60
N PHE A 100 6.58 -1.75 -19.45
CA PHE A 100 6.75 -0.52 -18.67
C PHE A 100 6.22 0.71 -19.43
N LEU A 101 6.31 0.70 -20.76
CA LEU A 101 5.71 1.77 -21.58
C LEU A 101 4.20 1.81 -21.38
N GLN A 102 3.52 0.66 -21.42
CA GLN A 102 2.09 0.57 -21.16
C GLN A 102 1.73 0.98 -19.72
N ALA A 103 2.53 0.60 -18.73
CA ALA A 103 2.33 1.02 -17.35
C ALA A 103 2.40 2.55 -17.21
N ILE A 104 3.38 3.20 -17.85
CA ILE A 104 3.54 4.66 -17.83
C ILE A 104 2.35 5.35 -18.48
N ARG A 105 1.92 4.90 -19.67
CA ARG A 105 0.75 5.45 -20.36
C ARG A 105 -0.50 5.38 -19.50
N TYR A 106 -0.71 4.22 -18.87
CA TYR A 106 -1.83 4.01 -17.97
C TYR A 106 -1.77 4.96 -16.75
N LEU A 107 -0.62 5.04 -16.06
CA LEU A 107 -0.45 5.92 -14.90
C LEU A 107 -0.62 7.40 -15.26
N CYS A 108 -0.08 7.85 -16.40
CA CYS A 108 -0.25 9.22 -16.89
C CYS A 108 -1.71 9.58 -17.13
N ARG A 109 -2.54 8.64 -17.57
CA ARG A 109 -3.98 8.84 -17.87
C ARG A 109 -4.91 8.68 -16.68
N CYS A 110 -4.45 8.05 -15.60
CA CYS A 110 -5.24 7.95 -14.37
C CYS A 110 -5.47 9.33 -13.74
N LYS A 111 -6.58 9.48 -13.00
CA LYS A 111 -6.76 10.65 -12.12
C LYS A 111 -5.65 10.64 -11.06
N LYS A 112 -5.12 11.83 -10.74
CA LYS A 112 -4.03 11.99 -9.78
C LYS A 112 -4.57 12.27 -8.40
N GLU A 113 -4.04 11.59 -7.40
CA GLU A 113 -4.45 11.68 -6.00
C GLU A 113 -3.23 11.31 -5.13
N ARG A 114 -2.89 12.14 -4.13
CA ARG A 114 -1.62 12.07 -3.39
C ARG A 114 -1.79 12.09 -1.87
N SER A 115 -3.02 11.98 -1.37
CA SER A 115 -3.33 12.04 0.06
C SER A 115 -2.58 10.99 0.87
N THR A 116 -2.42 9.77 0.36
CA THR A 116 -1.65 8.70 1.02
C THR A 116 -0.22 9.12 1.35
N ASP A 117 0.48 9.77 0.41
CA ASP A 117 1.84 10.27 0.64
C ASP A 117 1.86 11.40 1.66
N ASN A 118 0.88 12.31 1.59
CA ASN A 118 0.74 13.40 2.55
C ASN A 118 0.48 12.86 3.96
N ILE A 119 -0.41 11.87 4.12
CA ILE A 119 -0.73 11.19 5.39
C ILE A 119 0.52 10.52 5.96
N LYS A 120 1.23 9.72 5.16
CA LYS A 120 2.52 9.12 5.54
C LYS A 120 3.49 10.20 6.05
N CYS A 121 3.59 11.31 5.32
CA CYS A 121 4.46 12.43 5.67
C CYS A 121 4.06 13.13 6.99
N ILE A 122 2.77 13.16 7.34
CA ILE A 122 2.28 13.69 8.62
C ILE A 122 2.70 12.72 9.74
N ILE A 123 2.32 11.45 9.63
CA ILE A 123 2.60 10.40 10.63
C ILE A 123 4.11 10.30 10.91
N MET A 124 4.96 10.34 9.86
CA MET A 124 6.42 10.31 10.04
C MET A 124 6.95 11.48 10.87
N ARG A 125 6.35 12.68 10.75
CA ARG A 125 6.77 13.86 11.50
C ARG A 125 6.29 13.82 12.94
N GLU A 126 5.08 13.34 13.18
CA GLU A 126 4.52 13.11 14.52
C GLU A 126 5.38 12.08 15.26
N SER A 127 5.65 10.93 14.61
CA SER A 127 6.51 9.88 15.17
C SER A 127 7.93 10.38 15.47
N ALA A 128 8.52 11.23 14.62
CA ALA A 128 9.83 11.83 14.88
C ALA A 128 9.88 12.75 16.11
N LYS A 129 8.72 13.26 16.57
CA LYS A 129 8.58 14.01 17.83
C LYS A 129 8.31 13.11 19.04
N GLY A 130 8.25 11.79 18.85
CA GLY A 130 7.91 10.83 19.89
C GLY A 130 6.40 10.65 20.10
N GLU A 131 5.56 11.19 19.22
CA GLU A 131 4.12 10.91 19.26
C GLU A 131 3.88 9.45 18.90
N VAL A 132 3.08 8.77 19.73
CA VAL A 132 2.68 7.38 19.55
C VAL A 132 1.16 7.28 19.67
N PRO A 133 0.51 6.36 18.93
CA PRO A 133 -0.93 6.21 19.02
C PRO A 133 -1.33 5.75 20.43
N GLU A 134 -2.41 6.33 20.95
CA GLU A 134 -3.08 5.81 22.14
C GLU A 134 -3.83 4.52 21.79
N ILE A 135 -3.77 3.53 22.68
CA ILE A 135 -4.53 2.29 22.50
C ILE A 135 -5.99 2.57 22.85
N PRO A 136 -6.94 2.46 21.90
CA PRO A 136 -8.34 2.75 22.17
C PRO A 136 -8.95 1.70 23.10
N GLU A 137 -9.96 2.08 23.89
CA GLU A 137 -10.59 1.20 24.87
C GLU A 137 -11.22 -0.05 24.25
N TYR A 138 -11.81 0.08 23.05
CA TYR A 138 -12.42 -1.04 22.33
C TYR A 138 -11.39 -2.12 21.92
N ALA A 139 -10.09 -1.83 21.95
CA ALA A 139 -9.05 -2.84 21.73
C ALA A 139 -8.82 -3.74 22.94
N TYR A 140 -9.33 -3.38 24.13
CA TYR A 140 -9.29 -4.25 25.31
C TYR A 140 -10.40 -5.27 25.22
N ASP A 141 -10.03 -6.46 24.77
CA ASP A 141 -10.95 -7.57 24.52
C ASP A 141 -10.50 -8.87 25.20
N MET A 142 -11.33 -9.91 25.18
CA MET A 142 -11.07 -11.25 25.73
C MET A 142 -9.72 -11.86 25.29
N HIS A 143 -9.18 -11.44 24.13
CA HIS A 143 -7.87 -11.88 23.65
C HIS A 143 -6.69 -11.14 24.32
N THR A 144 -6.93 -10.00 24.94
CA THR A 144 -5.92 -9.17 25.63
C THR A 144 -5.87 -9.46 27.13
N ILE A 145 -4.68 -9.30 27.74
CA ILE A 145 -4.52 -9.45 29.20
C ILE A 145 -5.42 -8.45 29.94
N LYS A 146 -5.33 -7.17 29.56
CA LYS A 146 -6.10 -6.08 30.16
C LYS A 146 -7.61 -6.27 30.00
N GLY A 147 -8.08 -6.75 28.85
CA GLY A 147 -9.50 -7.04 28.64
C GLY A 147 -10.00 -8.17 29.55
N ARG A 148 -9.26 -9.27 29.68
CA ARG A 148 -9.63 -10.36 30.62
C ARG A 148 -9.66 -9.90 32.08
N GLU A 149 -8.67 -9.10 32.49
CA GLU A 149 -8.66 -8.50 33.83
C GLU A 149 -9.86 -7.58 34.08
N GLN A 150 -10.40 -6.96 33.02
CA GLN A 150 -11.63 -6.16 33.04
C GLN A 150 -12.91 -6.98 32.87
N GLY A 151 -12.82 -8.31 32.83
CA GLY A 151 -13.97 -9.20 32.66
C GLY A 151 -14.58 -9.17 31.25
N LYS A 152 -13.83 -8.73 30.23
CA LYS A 152 -14.27 -8.80 28.84
C LYS A 152 -14.27 -10.26 28.38
N ASP A 153 -15.43 -10.74 27.99
CA ASP A 153 -15.70 -12.13 27.60
C ASP A 153 -16.19 -12.22 26.15
N PHE A 154 -16.65 -13.41 25.74
CA PHE A 154 -17.11 -13.64 24.38
C PHE A 154 -18.38 -12.85 24.04
N ALA A 155 -19.26 -12.60 25.00
CA ALA A 155 -20.42 -11.75 24.80
C ALA A 155 -20.02 -10.28 24.53
N HIS A 156 -19.04 -9.75 25.27
CA HIS A 156 -18.47 -8.44 24.95
C HIS A 156 -17.83 -8.42 23.56
N PHE A 157 -17.10 -9.48 23.19
CA PHE A 157 -16.49 -9.58 21.87
C PHE A 157 -17.53 -9.43 20.75
N LEU A 158 -18.59 -10.26 20.79
CA LEU A 158 -19.64 -10.25 19.76
C LEU A 158 -20.47 -8.96 19.70
N ASN A 159 -20.55 -8.20 20.80
CA ASN A 159 -21.37 -6.99 20.85
C ASN A 159 -20.58 -5.70 20.66
N GLU A 160 -19.27 -5.69 20.93
CA GLU A 160 -18.44 -4.49 20.90
C GLU A 160 -17.12 -4.70 20.14
N ALA A 161 -16.26 -5.62 20.60
CA ALA A 161 -14.89 -5.69 20.09
C ALA A 161 -14.79 -6.21 18.65
N SER A 162 -15.80 -6.96 18.18
CA SER A 162 -15.88 -7.47 16.80
C SER A 162 -16.67 -6.56 15.85
N LYS A 163 -17.01 -5.33 16.26
CA LYS A 163 -17.73 -4.39 15.38
C LYS A 163 -16.94 -4.10 14.11
N VAL A 164 -17.65 -4.06 12.98
CA VAL A 164 -17.11 -3.68 11.67
C VAL A 164 -17.90 -2.48 11.17
N GLU A 165 -17.21 -1.39 10.82
CA GLU A 165 -17.84 -0.15 10.36
C GLU A 165 -17.11 0.45 9.14
N PRO A 166 -17.84 0.91 8.11
CA PRO A 166 -19.28 0.75 7.94
C PRO A 166 -19.66 -0.72 7.65
N LEU A 167 -20.85 -1.13 8.10
CA LEU A 167 -21.41 -2.43 7.72
C LEU A 167 -21.80 -2.42 6.24
N ALA A 168 -21.71 -3.59 5.61
CA ALA A 168 -22.29 -3.81 4.30
C ALA A 168 -23.82 -3.66 4.38
N ASP A 169 -24.44 -3.09 3.35
CA ASP A 169 -25.89 -2.84 3.32
C ASP A 169 -26.71 -4.13 3.46
N ASP A 170 -26.16 -5.27 3.02
CA ASP A 170 -26.76 -6.60 3.06
C ASP A 170 -26.19 -7.51 4.17
N TYR A 171 -25.58 -6.91 5.21
CA TYR A 171 -25.03 -7.67 6.32
C TYR A 171 -26.10 -8.51 7.04
N ASP A 172 -25.92 -9.83 7.04
CA ASP A 172 -26.77 -10.78 7.77
C ASP A 172 -26.28 -10.97 9.21
N ASP A 173 -26.93 -10.27 10.14
CA ASP A 173 -26.61 -10.32 11.57
C ASP A 173 -27.12 -11.59 12.28
N GLN A 174 -27.92 -12.44 11.61
CA GLN A 174 -28.53 -13.61 12.25
C GLN A 174 -27.49 -14.59 12.80
N TYR A 175 -26.34 -14.72 12.13
CA TYR A 175 -25.26 -15.61 12.58
C TYR A 175 -24.62 -15.13 13.89
N ARG A 176 -24.42 -13.82 14.05
CA ARG A 176 -23.87 -13.23 15.27
C ARG A 176 -24.85 -13.39 16.43
N GLN A 177 -26.15 -13.16 16.16
CA GLN A 177 -27.22 -13.34 17.14
C GLN A 177 -27.35 -14.80 17.59
N ALA A 178 -27.32 -15.75 16.65
CA ALA A 178 -27.38 -17.18 16.97
C ALA A 178 -26.17 -17.61 17.80
N LEU A 179 -24.97 -17.14 17.47
CA LEU A 179 -23.76 -17.43 18.22
C LEU A 179 -23.77 -16.84 19.63
N LEU A 180 -24.32 -15.63 19.80
CA LEU A 180 -24.50 -15.02 21.12
C LEU A 180 -25.49 -15.82 21.97
N ALA A 181 -26.62 -16.25 21.39
CA ALA A 181 -27.61 -17.06 22.09
C ALA A 181 -27.03 -18.41 22.55
N MET A 182 -26.26 -19.09 21.68
CA MET A 182 -25.55 -20.33 22.04
C MET A 182 -24.62 -20.13 23.24
N TYR A 183 -23.84 -19.05 23.24
CA TYR A 183 -22.93 -18.75 24.34
C TYR A 183 -23.66 -18.42 25.66
N GLU A 184 -24.79 -17.70 25.58
CA GLU A 184 -25.62 -17.39 26.74
C GLU A 184 -26.26 -18.67 27.33
N GLU A 185 -26.67 -19.61 26.48
CA GLU A 185 -27.15 -20.94 26.90
C GLU A 185 -26.03 -21.74 27.59
N GLU A 186 -24.83 -21.80 27.01
CA GLU A 186 -23.66 -22.47 27.60
C GLU A 186 -23.34 -21.93 29.01
N ILE A 187 -23.31 -20.60 29.17
CA ILE A 187 -23.10 -19.96 30.48
C ILE A 187 -24.22 -20.29 31.47
N ALA A 188 -25.48 -20.33 31.00
CA ALA A 188 -26.61 -20.66 31.85
C ALA A 188 -26.53 -22.11 32.35
N GLU A 189 -26.14 -23.05 31.49
CA GLU A 189 -25.90 -24.45 31.84
C GLU A 189 -24.74 -24.61 32.83
N GLU A 190 -23.61 -23.93 32.62
CA GLU A 190 -22.47 -23.95 33.54
C GLU A 190 -22.82 -23.42 34.93
N LYS A 191 -23.68 -22.39 35.00
CA LYS A 191 -24.17 -21.83 36.28
C LYS A 191 -25.19 -22.73 36.97
N ALA A 192 -25.96 -23.53 36.22
CA ALA A 192 -26.92 -24.46 36.78
C ALA A 192 -26.26 -25.75 37.33
N ASN A 193 -25.09 -26.11 36.79
CA ASN A 193 -24.33 -27.31 37.15
C ASN A 193 -23.26 -27.09 38.23
N ASN A 194 -23.00 -25.84 38.66
CA ASN A 194 -22.08 -25.45 39.73
C ASN A 194 -22.84 -25.00 40.99
#